data_AF-B4RDX8-F1
#
_entry.id   AF-B4RDX8-F1
#
_cell.length_a   1.000
_cell.length_b   1.000
_cell.length_c   1.000
_cell.angle_alpha   90.00
_cell.angle_beta   90.00
_cell.angle_gamma   90.00
#
_symmetry.space_group_name_H-M   'P 1'
#
loop_
_entity.id
_entity.type
_entity.pdbx_description
1 polymer ?
#
loop_
_entity_poly.entity_id
_entity_poly.type
_entity_poly.pdbx_seq_one_letter_code
_entity_poly.pdbx_strand_id
1 'polypeptide(L)'
;MPSAATVLGWRRRDPLFDREMADAMALGRTRRDAFDPAVAKALLDRLSAGEALAAVVRDPAMPSWRRLRLWRATAPGFAEALGLQAEGKAGIRIQRLRERRRAFDQAAADRIIVGLNRGEGLRALLNGDPSLPSAATVARWRRENREFDALVRLILAAWARKRARARLFSEDLQEAVLARIVEGHSFNSLSRLPGMPCRKTLGKWVRTRPDFAREVAQACEDREDIFADQALEIALAGGPDAGRRVGRLRRQAVRLRNRPGRRRGA
;
A
#
# COMPACT_ATOMS: atom_id res chain seq x y z
N MET A 1 -59.63 -43.61 15.21
CA MET A 1 -58.19 -43.82 15.47
C MET A 1 -57.90 -43.35 16.89
N PRO A 2 -57.25 -44.15 17.75
CA PRO A 2 -56.92 -43.72 19.12
C PRO A 2 -56.04 -42.46 19.09
N SER A 3 -56.22 -41.58 20.08
CA SER A 3 -55.44 -40.34 20.16
C SER A 3 -53.96 -40.63 20.45
N ALA A 4 -53.05 -39.73 20.09
CA ALA A 4 -51.62 -39.88 20.38
C ALA A 4 -51.35 -40.07 21.89
N ALA A 5 -52.14 -39.41 22.75
CA ALA A 5 -52.05 -39.58 24.20
C ALA A 5 -52.47 -40.99 24.66
N THR A 6 -53.49 -41.56 24.02
CA THR A 6 -53.94 -42.94 24.27
C THR A 6 -52.85 -43.96 23.90
N VAL A 7 -52.23 -43.80 22.74
CA VAL A 7 -51.13 -44.68 22.28
C VAL A 7 -49.91 -44.56 23.19
N LEU A 8 -49.55 -43.36 23.65
CA LEU A 8 -48.48 -43.15 24.63
C LEU A 8 -48.81 -43.70 26.02
N GLY A 9 -50.10 -43.77 26.38
CA GLY A 9 -50.58 -44.44 27.59
C GLY A 9 -50.37 -45.95 27.52
N TRP A 10 -50.65 -46.57 26.37
CA TRP A 10 -50.43 -48.00 26.15
C TRP A 10 -48.95 -48.37 26.20
N ARG A 11 -48.08 -47.59 25.54
CA ARG A 11 -46.62 -47.78 25.58
C ARG A 11 -46.03 -47.74 27.00
N ARG A 12 -46.63 -46.97 27.92
CA ARG A 12 -46.16 -46.89 29.31
C ARG A 12 -46.62 -48.06 30.18
N ARG A 13 -47.76 -48.68 29.88
CA ARG A 13 -48.35 -49.76 30.69
C ARG A 13 -47.96 -51.14 30.21
N ASP A 14 -47.65 -51.29 28.93
CA ASP A 14 -47.29 -52.56 28.32
C ASP A 14 -45.90 -52.48 27.67
N PRO A 15 -44.86 -53.05 28.30
CA PRO A 15 -43.51 -53.11 27.76
C PRO A 15 -43.38 -53.89 26.44
N LEU A 16 -44.27 -54.84 26.15
CA LEU A 16 -44.26 -55.58 24.88
C LEU A 16 -44.80 -54.70 23.75
N PHE A 17 -45.91 -54.00 23.98
CA PHE A 17 -46.46 -53.05 23.02
C PHE A 17 -45.50 -51.90 22.71
N ASP A 18 -44.75 -51.40 23.70
CA ASP A 18 -43.71 -50.39 23.48
C ASP A 18 -42.60 -50.88 22.55
N ARG A 19 -42.14 -52.13 22.74
CA ARG A 19 -41.13 -52.77 21.89
C ARG A 19 -41.65 -52.97 20.47
N GLU A 20 -42.84 -53.53 20.29
CA GLU A 20 -43.41 -53.75 18.96
C GLU A 20 -43.62 -52.43 18.20
N MET A 21 -44.05 -51.37 18.88
CA MET A 21 -44.16 -50.03 18.28
C MET A 21 -42.80 -49.43 17.94
N ALA A 22 -41.79 -49.63 18.79
CA ALA A 22 -40.42 -49.22 18.49
C ALA A 22 -39.87 -49.97 17.27
N ASP A 23 -40.12 -51.26 17.16
CA ASP A 23 -39.71 -52.12 16.03
C ASP A 23 -40.44 -51.73 14.74
N ALA A 24 -41.75 -51.50 14.79
CA ALA A 24 -42.54 -51.03 13.65
C ALA A 24 -42.09 -49.63 13.19
N MET A 25 -41.79 -48.72 14.12
CA MET A 25 -41.22 -47.40 13.79
C MET A 25 -39.80 -47.50 13.24
N ALA A 26 -38.98 -48.42 13.75
CA ALA A 26 -37.64 -48.68 13.24
C ALA A 26 -37.70 -49.22 11.81
N LEU A 27 -38.57 -50.22 11.54
CA LEU A 27 -38.83 -50.78 10.20
C LEU A 27 -39.41 -49.73 9.23
N GLY A 28 -40.30 -48.87 9.70
CA GLY A 28 -40.84 -47.77 8.89
C GLY A 28 -39.79 -46.71 8.55
N ARG A 29 -38.87 -46.42 9.49
CA ARG A 29 -37.75 -45.51 9.27
C ARG A 29 -36.72 -46.10 8.31
N THR A 30 -36.33 -47.36 8.44
CA THR A 30 -35.37 -48.00 7.53
C THR A 30 -35.86 -48.01 6.08
N ARG A 31 -37.15 -48.27 5.85
CA ARG A 31 -37.75 -48.19 4.49
C ARG A 31 -37.77 -46.77 3.94
N ARG A 32 -38.09 -45.75 4.75
CA ARG A 32 -38.13 -44.34 4.33
C ARG A 32 -36.74 -43.72 4.17
N ASP A 33 -35.74 -44.24 4.85
CA ASP A 33 -34.37 -43.75 4.83
C ASP A 33 -33.50 -44.51 3.81
N ALA A 34 -34.02 -45.62 3.23
CA ALA A 34 -33.36 -46.42 2.20
C ALA A 34 -32.93 -45.56 1.00
N PHE A 35 -31.77 -45.93 0.45
CA PHE A 35 -31.20 -45.32 -0.74
C PHE A 35 -32.04 -45.66 -1.97
N ASP A 36 -32.47 -44.63 -2.69
CA ASP A 36 -33.23 -44.76 -3.93
C ASP A 36 -32.37 -44.24 -5.10
N PRO A 37 -31.88 -45.13 -5.98
CA PRO A 37 -31.00 -44.75 -7.08
C PRO A 37 -31.70 -43.86 -8.12
N ALA A 38 -33.01 -44.00 -8.33
CA ALA A 38 -33.74 -43.20 -9.30
C ALA A 38 -33.89 -41.75 -8.82
N VAL A 39 -34.23 -41.59 -7.53
CA VAL A 39 -34.30 -40.27 -6.90
C VAL A 39 -32.92 -39.63 -6.77
N ALA A 40 -31.89 -40.40 -6.45
CA ALA A 40 -30.50 -39.93 -6.41
C ALA A 40 -30.02 -39.44 -7.78
N LYS A 41 -30.34 -40.18 -8.86
CA LYS A 41 -30.05 -39.77 -10.24
C LYS A 41 -30.79 -38.49 -10.63
N ALA A 42 -32.10 -38.42 -10.36
CA ALA A 42 -32.90 -37.23 -10.66
C ALA A 42 -32.39 -35.97 -9.94
N LEU A 43 -31.93 -36.11 -8.69
CA LEU A 43 -31.29 -35.03 -7.95
C LEU A 43 -29.98 -34.59 -8.62
N LEU A 44 -29.12 -35.53 -9.01
CA LEU A 44 -27.85 -35.22 -9.69
C LEU A 44 -28.07 -34.56 -11.06
N ASP A 45 -29.08 -35.01 -11.82
CA ASP A 45 -29.45 -34.43 -13.12
C ASP A 45 -29.94 -32.97 -12.98
N ARG A 46 -30.73 -32.66 -11.94
CA ARG A 46 -31.15 -31.27 -11.67
C ARG A 46 -29.99 -30.39 -11.20
N LEU A 47 -29.07 -30.94 -10.41
CA LEU A 47 -27.87 -30.22 -9.99
C LEU A 47 -26.94 -29.92 -11.18
N SER A 48 -26.78 -30.85 -12.12
CA SER A 48 -25.98 -30.67 -13.32
C SER A 48 -26.62 -29.67 -14.29
N ALA A 49 -27.96 -29.62 -14.34
CA ALA A 49 -28.72 -28.56 -15.02
C ALA A 49 -28.58 -27.16 -14.36
N GLY A 50 -27.88 -27.06 -13.24
CA GLY A 50 -27.52 -25.79 -12.61
C GLY A 50 -28.41 -25.37 -11.44
N GLU A 51 -29.44 -26.15 -11.10
CA GLU A 51 -30.29 -25.84 -9.94
C GLU A 51 -29.50 -25.87 -8.63
N ALA A 52 -29.91 -25.03 -7.67
CA ALA A 52 -29.33 -25.02 -6.35
C ALA A 52 -29.83 -26.22 -5.54
N LEU A 53 -28.95 -26.92 -4.84
CA LEU A 53 -29.30 -28.06 -3.99
C LEU A 53 -30.42 -27.73 -3.00
N ALA A 54 -30.40 -26.53 -2.43
CA ALA A 54 -31.44 -26.08 -1.51
C ALA A 54 -32.80 -25.82 -2.16
N ALA A 55 -32.86 -25.58 -3.47
CA ALA A 55 -34.10 -25.48 -4.23
C ALA A 55 -34.63 -26.88 -4.57
N VAL A 56 -33.75 -27.77 -5.03
CA VAL A 56 -34.09 -29.17 -5.35
C VAL A 56 -34.66 -29.88 -4.12
N VAL A 57 -34.04 -29.76 -2.95
CA VAL A 57 -34.48 -30.43 -1.71
C VAL A 57 -35.79 -29.88 -1.13
N ARG A 58 -36.30 -28.74 -1.61
CA ARG A 58 -37.63 -28.24 -1.22
C ARG A 58 -38.78 -28.92 -1.96
N ASP A 59 -38.48 -29.57 -3.08
CA ASP A 59 -39.47 -30.30 -3.87
C ASP A 59 -39.94 -31.55 -3.08
N PRO A 60 -41.26 -31.76 -2.89
CA PRO A 60 -41.79 -32.93 -2.19
C PRO A 60 -41.39 -34.28 -2.83
N ALA A 61 -41.07 -34.30 -4.13
CA ALA A 61 -40.60 -35.50 -4.82
C ALA A 61 -39.09 -35.77 -4.61
N MET A 62 -38.36 -34.85 -3.96
CA MET A 62 -36.92 -34.92 -3.72
C MET A 62 -36.61 -35.39 -2.30
N PRO A 63 -35.40 -35.91 -2.03
CA PRO A 63 -35.04 -36.38 -0.71
C PRO A 63 -34.88 -35.21 0.25
N SER A 64 -35.40 -35.34 1.47
CA SER A 64 -35.19 -34.35 2.53
C SER A 64 -33.70 -34.21 2.88
N TRP A 65 -33.32 -33.09 3.50
CA TRP A 65 -31.95 -32.87 3.97
C TRP A 65 -31.39 -33.98 4.85
N ARG A 66 -32.24 -34.56 5.71
CA ARG A 66 -31.84 -35.69 6.58
C ARG A 66 -31.50 -36.92 5.74
N ARG A 67 -32.35 -37.25 4.76
CA ARG A 67 -32.16 -38.38 3.85
C ARG A 67 -30.92 -38.21 2.99
N LEU A 68 -30.70 -37.01 2.47
CA LEU A 68 -29.50 -36.67 1.70
C LEU A 68 -28.21 -36.85 2.51
N ARG A 69 -28.19 -36.43 3.78
CA ARG A 69 -27.03 -36.64 4.68
C ARG A 69 -26.76 -38.12 4.93
N LEU A 70 -27.81 -38.90 5.14
CA LEU A 70 -27.69 -40.34 5.32
C LEU A 70 -27.11 -41.00 4.06
N TRP A 71 -27.68 -40.72 2.88
CA TRP A 71 -27.20 -41.27 1.61
C TRP A 71 -25.75 -40.90 1.34
N ARG A 72 -25.33 -39.67 1.67
CA ARG A 72 -23.92 -39.26 1.57
C ARG A 72 -23.00 -40.08 2.49
N ALA A 73 -23.49 -40.52 3.64
CA ALA A 73 -22.71 -41.33 4.58
C ALA A 73 -22.69 -42.83 4.21
N THR A 74 -23.77 -43.34 3.61
CA THR A 74 -23.96 -44.78 3.37
C THR A 74 -23.76 -45.22 1.93
N ALA A 75 -23.78 -44.31 0.95
CA ALA A 75 -23.61 -44.60 -0.48
C ALA A 75 -22.40 -43.84 -1.05
N PRO A 76 -21.20 -44.46 -1.07
CA PRO A 76 -19.96 -43.79 -1.49
C PRO A 76 -20.01 -43.21 -2.91
N GLY A 77 -20.53 -43.95 -3.89
CA GLY A 77 -20.63 -43.46 -5.28
C GLY A 77 -21.56 -42.26 -5.45
N PHE A 78 -22.59 -42.12 -4.61
CA PHE A 78 -23.45 -40.93 -4.59
C PHE A 78 -22.74 -39.74 -3.95
N ALA A 79 -21.98 -39.97 -2.87
CA ALA A 79 -21.18 -38.94 -2.23
C ALA A 79 -20.10 -38.39 -3.18
N GLU A 80 -19.45 -39.26 -3.94
CA GLU A 80 -18.46 -38.92 -4.96
C GLU A 80 -19.10 -38.09 -6.09
N ALA A 81 -20.24 -38.54 -6.63
CA ALA A 81 -20.95 -37.82 -7.68
C ALA A 81 -21.39 -36.41 -7.23
N LEU A 82 -21.85 -36.26 -5.98
CA LEU A 82 -22.15 -34.93 -5.40
C LEU A 82 -20.88 -34.07 -5.21
N GLY A 83 -19.76 -34.70 -4.84
CA GLY A 83 -18.46 -34.05 -4.72
C GLY A 83 -18.02 -33.41 -6.03
N LEU A 84 -18.04 -34.18 -7.12
CA LEU A 84 -17.67 -33.70 -8.46
C LEU A 84 -18.50 -32.49 -8.91
N GLN A 85 -19.81 -32.49 -8.64
CA GLN A 85 -20.69 -31.35 -8.94
C GLN A 85 -20.37 -30.11 -8.10
N ALA A 86 -20.02 -30.30 -6.82
CA ALA A 86 -19.65 -29.22 -5.92
C ALA A 86 -18.28 -28.61 -6.29
N GLU A 87 -17.31 -29.45 -6.66
CA GLU A 87 -15.97 -29.04 -7.08
C GLU A 87 -16.01 -28.23 -8.39
N GLY A 88 -16.80 -28.66 -9.38
CA GLY A 88 -17.01 -27.91 -10.62
C GLY A 88 -17.60 -26.51 -10.39
N LYS A 89 -18.65 -26.41 -9.56
CA LYS A 89 -19.28 -25.11 -9.22
C LYS A 89 -18.36 -24.23 -8.36
N ALA A 90 -17.60 -24.82 -7.43
CA ALA A 90 -16.63 -24.09 -6.63
C ALA A 90 -15.49 -23.52 -7.49
N GLY A 91 -14.98 -24.30 -8.45
CA GLY A 91 -13.97 -23.86 -9.42
C GLY A 91 -14.45 -22.66 -10.25
N ILE A 92 -15.65 -22.73 -10.84
CA ILE A 92 -16.24 -21.63 -11.63
C ILE A 92 -16.46 -20.39 -10.74
N ARG A 93 -16.93 -20.56 -9.51
CA ARG A 93 -17.14 -19.43 -8.58
C ARG A 93 -15.82 -18.75 -8.21
N ILE A 94 -14.80 -19.53 -7.89
CA ILE A 94 -13.44 -19.03 -7.60
C ILE A 94 -12.87 -18.32 -8.82
N GLN A 95 -13.08 -18.86 -10.01
CA GLN A 95 -12.64 -18.25 -11.27
C GLN A 95 -13.32 -16.90 -11.53
N ARG A 96 -14.65 -16.80 -11.44
CA ARG A 96 -15.38 -15.53 -11.59
C ARG A 96 -14.97 -14.48 -10.56
N LEU A 97 -14.73 -14.90 -9.31
CA LEU A 97 -14.23 -14.00 -8.26
C LEU A 97 -12.81 -13.52 -8.56
N ARG A 98 -11.95 -14.39 -9.11
CA ARG A 98 -10.61 -14.02 -9.58
C ARG A 98 -10.69 -13.06 -10.76
N GLU A 99 -11.57 -13.30 -11.73
CA GLU A 99 -11.78 -12.42 -12.90
C GLU A 99 -12.29 -11.03 -12.49
N ARG A 100 -13.26 -10.95 -11.57
CA ARG A 100 -13.71 -9.67 -11.01
C ARG A 100 -12.61 -8.92 -10.27
N ARG A 101 -11.75 -9.61 -9.51
CA ARG A 101 -10.54 -9.00 -8.89
C ARG A 101 -9.43 -8.70 -9.92
N ARG A 102 -9.53 -9.23 -11.14
CA ARG A 102 -8.56 -9.06 -12.23
C ARG A 102 -8.88 -7.87 -13.14
N ALA A 103 -10.15 -7.54 -13.31
CA ALA A 103 -10.56 -6.43 -14.17
C ALA A 103 -9.93 -5.10 -13.72
N PHE A 104 -9.53 -4.29 -14.70
CA PHE A 104 -9.12 -2.91 -14.48
C PHE A 104 -10.37 -2.06 -14.28
N ASP A 105 -10.47 -1.39 -13.13
CA ASP A 105 -11.59 -0.48 -12.83
C ASP A 105 -11.12 0.97 -12.94
N GLN A 106 -11.63 1.66 -13.96
CA GLN A 106 -11.28 3.05 -14.27
C GLN A 106 -11.65 4.00 -13.12
N ALA A 107 -12.81 3.82 -12.48
CA ALA A 107 -13.27 4.73 -11.43
C ALA A 107 -12.40 4.61 -10.15
N ALA A 108 -11.91 3.40 -9.85
CA ALA A 108 -10.93 3.21 -8.79
C ALA A 108 -9.56 3.79 -9.17
N ALA A 109 -9.12 3.63 -10.43
CA ALA A 109 -7.88 4.20 -10.93
C ALA A 109 -7.88 5.74 -10.82
N ASP A 110 -8.97 6.40 -11.25
CA ASP A 110 -9.10 7.86 -11.19
C ASP A 110 -9.07 8.38 -9.76
N ARG A 111 -9.74 7.69 -8.82
CA ARG A 111 -9.69 8.04 -7.39
C ARG A 111 -8.28 7.95 -6.82
N ILE A 112 -7.52 6.91 -7.21
CA ILE A 112 -6.10 6.79 -6.84
C ILE A 112 -5.31 7.98 -7.39
N ILE A 113 -5.49 8.34 -8.66
CA ILE A 113 -4.79 9.49 -9.27
C ILE A 113 -5.15 10.80 -8.57
N VAL A 114 -6.42 11.03 -8.25
CA VAL A 114 -6.87 12.24 -7.54
C VAL A 114 -6.24 12.34 -6.15
N GLY A 115 -6.28 11.26 -5.35
CA GLY A 115 -5.67 11.29 -4.02
C GLY A 115 -4.14 11.39 -4.06
N LEU A 116 -3.49 10.75 -5.04
CA LEU A 116 -2.07 10.97 -5.32
C LEU A 116 -1.77 12.42 -5.73
N ASN A 117 -2.66 13.14 -6.40
CA ASN A 117 -2.42 14.57 -6.69
C ASN A 117 -2.58 15.45 -5.44
N ARG A 118 -3.41 15.04 -4.47
CA ARG A 118 -3.61 15.76 -3.20
C ARG A 118 -2.44 15.65 -2.23
N GLY A 119 -1.50 14.72 -2.43
CA GLY A 119 -0.38 14.50 -1.50
C GLY A 119 -0.46 13.22 -0.70
N GLU A 120 -1.54 12.44 -0.84
CA GLU A 120 -1.74 11.22 -0.06
C GLU A 120 -0.81 10.11 -0.56
N GLY A 121 0.03 9.55 0.31
CA GLY A 121 0.91 8.46 -0.07
C GLY A 121 0.11 7.24 -0.54
N LEU A 122 0.53 6.59 -1.64
CA LEU A 122 -0.20 5.46 -2.24
C LEU A 122 -0.62 4.40 -1.22
N ARG A 123 0.25 4.02 -0.29
CA ARG A 123 -0.09 3.04 0.76
C ARG A 123 -1.12 3.55 1.76
N ALA A 124 -1.03 4.82 2.17
CA ALA A 124 -1.99 5.41 3.09
C ALA A 124 -3.38 5.50 2.44
N LEU A 125 -3.41 5.92 1.18
CA LEU A 125 -4.63 6.00 0.38
C LEU A 125 -5.31 4.63 0.21
N LEU A 126 -4.55 3.61 -0.17
CA LEU A 126 -5.11 2.25 -0.36
C LEU A 126 -5.53 1.59 0.96
N ASN A 127 -4.90 1.94 2.08
CA ASN A 127 -5.28 1.42 3.40
C ASN A 127 -6.46 2.19 4.01
N GLY A 128 -6.64 3.47 3.64
CA GLY A 128 -7.65 4.36 4.21
C GLY A 128 -9.03 4.25 3.54
N ASP A 129 -9.10 3.83 2.28
CA ASP A 129 -10.37 3.66 1.55
C ASP A 129 -10.62 2.16 1.25
N PRO A 130 -11.54 1.49 1.96
CA PRO A 130 -11.89 0.09 1.74
C PRO A 130 -12.47 -0.22 0.36
N SER A 131 -12.94 0.80 -0.36
CA SER A 131 -13.47 0.66 -1.71
C SER A 131 -12.38 0.64 -2.79
N LEU A 132 -11.13 0.93 -2.41
CA LEU A 132 -9.99 0.86 -3.31
C LEU A 132 -9.41 -0.56 -3.39
N PRO A 133 -8.81 -0.91 -4.54
CA PRO A 133 -8.17 -2.20 -4.71
C PRO A 133 -6.92 -2.34 -3.84
N SER A 134 -6.55 -3.59 -3.52
CA SER A 134 -5.31 -3.85 -2.76
C SER A 134 -4.06 -3.37 -3.53
N ALA A 135 -2.98 -3.09 -2.80
CA ALA A 135 -1.69 -2.69 -3.39
C ALA A 135 -1.17 -3.67 -4.46
N ALA A 136 -1.41 -4.97 -4.28
CA ALA A 136 -1.05 -6.00 -5.27
C ALA A 136 -1.85 -5.86 -6.58
N THR A 137 -3.13 -5.49 -6.47
CA THR A 137 -4.01 -5.26 -7.62
C THR A 137 -3.56 -4.00 -8.37
N VAL A 138 -3.26 -2.90 -7.66
CA VAL A 138 -2.74 -1.67 -8.26
C VAL A 138 -1.39 -1.90 -8.95
N ALA A 139 -0.48 -2.67 -8.32
CA ALA A 139 0.81 -3.02 -8.93
C ALA A 139 0.64 -3.84 -10.22
N ARG A 140 -0.39 -4.69 -10.28
CA ARG A 140 -0.76 -5.40 -11.52
C ARG A 140 -1.32 -4.44 -12.57
N TRP A 141 -2.29 -3.58 -12.20
CA TRP A 141 -2.85 -2.58 -13.12
C TRP A 141 -1.77 -1.69 -13.72
N ARG A 142 -0.75 -1.30 -12.97
CA ARG A 142 0.40 -0.54 -13.49
C ARG A 142 1.26 -1.31 -14.50
N ARG A 143 1.29 -2.64 -14.45
CA ARG A 143 1.99 -3.46 -15.46
C ARG A 143 1.16 -3.64 -16.73
N GLU A 144 -0.15 -3.79 -16.57
CA GLU A 144 -1.08 -4.12 -17.66
C GLU A 144 -1.60 -2.86 -18.39
N ASN A 145 -1.77 -1.75 -17.68
CA ASN A 145 -2.27 -0.49 -18.21
C ASN A 145 -1.14 0.58 -18.20
N ARG A 146 -0.61 0.87 -19.39
CA ARG A 146 0.52 1.79 -19.58
C ARG A 146 0.16 3.24 -19.25
N GLU A 147 -1.05 3.67 -19.57
CA GLU A 147 -1.49 5.06 -19.35
C GLU A 147 -1.60 5.36 -17.85
N PHE A 148 -2.25 4.44 -17.11
CA PHE A 148 -2.34 4.54 -15.66
C PHE A 148 -0.96 4.56 -15.00
N ASP A 149 -0.04 3.69 -15.42
CA ASP A 149 1.33 3.70 -14.89
C ASP A 149 2.08 4.98 -15.23
N ALA A 150 1.92 5.51 -16.45
CA ALA A 150 2.53 6.78 -16.85
C ALA A 150 2.07 7.92 -15.94
N LEU A 151 0.77 8.03 -15.64
CA LEU A 151 0.23 9.03 -14.73
C LEU A 151 0.78 8.87 -13.30
N VAL A 152 0.78 7.66 -12.77
CA VAL A 152 1.36 7.39 -11.43
C VAL A 152 2.83 7.76 -11.39
N ARG A 153 3.63 7.38 -12.40
CA ARG A 153 5.06 7.72 -12.47
C ARG A 153 5.28 9.22 -12.55
N LEU A 154 4.49 9.94 -13.34
CA LEU A 154 4.57 11.39 -13.47
C LEU A 154 4.42 12.08 -12.10
N ILE A 155 3.38 11.70 -11.35
CA ILE A 155 3.09 12.27 -10.03
C ILE A 155 4.22 11.96 -9.04
N LEU A 156 4.63 10.69 -8.95
CA LEU A 156 5.70 10.28 -8.03
C LEU A 156 7.04 10.94 -8.38
N ALA A 157 7.35 11.13 -9.66
CA ALA A 157 8.54 11.84 -10.11
C ALA A 157 8.48 13.33 -9.74
N ALA A 158 7.32 13.97 -9.90
CA ALA A 158 7.12 15.35 -9.45
C ALA A 158 7.36 15.50 -7.94
N TRP A 159 6.88 14.56 -7.14
CA TRP A 159 7.12 14.52 -5.70
C TRP A 159 8.58 14.28 -5.34
N ALA A 160 9.26 13.38 -6.05
CA ALA A 160 10.69 13.14 -5.86
C ALA A 160 11.50 14.41 -6.13
N ARG A 161 11.19 15.13 -7.22
CA ARG A 161 11.82 16.43 -7.53
C ARG A 161 11.52 17.48 -6.47
N LYS A 162 10.27 17.56 -5.99
CA LYS A 162 9.88 18.48 -4.91
C LYS A 162 10.67 18.20 -3.63
N ARG A 163 10.77 16.94 -3.21
CA ARG A 163 11.56 16.52 -2.03
C ARG A 163 13.05 16.76 -2.22
N ALA A 164 13.59 16.46 -3.40
CA ALA A 164 14.99 16.75 -3.72
C ALA A 164 15.29 18.25 -3.64
N ARG A 165 14.40 19.09 -4.16
CA ARG A 165 14.51 20.55 -4.06
C ARG A 165 14.43 21.04 -2.61
N ALA A 166 13.57 20.45 -1.78
CA ALA A 166 13.50 20.77 -0.36
C ALA A 166 14.79 20.39 0.37
N ARG A 167 15.35 19.20 0.10
CA ARG A 167 16.64 18.76 0.68
C ARG A 167 17.81 19.63 0.25
N LEU A 168 17.80 20.11 -0.99
CA LEU A 168 18.81 21.06 -1.44
C LEU A 168 18.77 22.34 -0.61
N PHE A 169 17.67 22.70 0.05
CA PHE A 169 17.59 23.86 0.92
C PHE A 169 17.15 23.42 2.33
N SER A 170 17.93 22.56 2.98
CA SER A 170 17.78 22.34 4.42
C SER A 170 18.48 23.43 5.20
N GLU A 171 18.10 23.59 6.48
CA GLU A 171 18.76 24.49 7.43
C GLU A 171 20.22 24.08 7.64
N ASP A 172 20.47 22.80 7.94
CA ASP A 172 21.82 22.23 8.09
C ASP A 172 22.74 22.53 6.90
N LEU A 173 22.21 22.49 5.67
CA LEU A 173 23.00 22.75 4.47
C LEU A 173 23.28 24.23 4.28
N GLN A 174 22.38 25.11 4.73
CA GLN A 174 22.64 26.55 4.76
C GLN A 174 23.72 26.87 5.78
N GLU A 175 23.60 26.37 7.01
CA GLU A 175 24.61 26.54 8.07
C GLU A 175 25.98 26.01 7.62
N ALA A 176 26.02 24.81 7.03
CA ALA A 176 27.26 24.26 6.49
C ALA A 176 27.86 25.15 5.38
N VAL A 177 27.03 25.73 4.51
CA VAL A 177 27.51 26.68 3.50
C VAL A 177 28.07 27.94 4.15
N LEU A 178 27.36 28.52 5.12
CA LEU A 178 27.77 29.75 5.81
C LEU A 178 29.08 29.55 6.58
N ALA A 179 29.19 28.48 7.37
CA ALA A 179 30.41 28.14 8.11
C ALA A 179 31.64 28.04 7.19
N ARG A 180 31.49 27.38 6.02
CA ARG A 180 32.59 27.30 5.05
C ARG A 180 32.92 28.64 4.38
N ILE A 181 31.94 29.54 4.25
CA ILE A 181 32.23 30.90 3.78
C ILE A 181 33.11 31.61 4.79
N VAL A 182 32.77 31.54 6.08
CA VAL A 182 33.55 32.09 7.20
C VAL A 182 34.98 31.53 7.19
N GLU A 183 35.15 30.23 6.98
CA GLU A 183 36.46 29.55 6.88
C GLU A 183 37.33 30.00 5.68
N GLY A 184 36.79 30.77 4.73
CA GLY A 184 37.58 31.24 3.58
C GLY A 184 37.06 30.82 2.21
N HIS A 185 36.02 29.98 2.13
CA HIS A 185 35.58 29.47 0.84
C HIS A 185 34.69 30.47 0.08
N SER A 186 34.92 30.56 -1.23
CA SER A 186 34.01 31.25 -2.18
C SER A 186 32.93 30.30 -2.65
N PHE A 187 31.82 30.80 -3.22
CA PHE A 187 30.84 29.95 -3.90
C PHE A 187 31.46 29.06 -5.00
N ASN A 188 32.54 29.52 -5.65
CA ASN A 188 33.21 28.72 -6.66
C ASN A 188 33.98 27.54 -6.05
N SER A 189 34.73 27.77 -4.98
CA SER A 189 35.47 26.70 -4.30
C SER A 189 34.52 25.78 -3.52
N LEU A 190 33.48 26.32 -2.89
CA LEU A 190 32.41 25.54 -2.24
C LEU A 190 31.75 24.57 -3.19
N SER A 191 31.38 25.02 -4.40
CA SER A 191 30.69 24.18 -5.37
C SER A 191 31.48 22.96 -5.87
N ARG A 192 32.76 22.87 -5.54
CA ARG A 192 33.65 21.74 -5.87
C ARG A 192 33.74 20.73 -4.73
N LEU A 193 33.23 21.05 -3.54
CA LEU A 193 33.27 20.17 -2.38
C LEU A 193 32.14 19.12 -2.46
N PRO A 194 32.39 17.87 -2.01
CA PRO A 194 31.34 16.85 -1.90
C PRO A 194 30.18 17.31 -1.03
N GLY A 195 28.94 17.06 -1.48
CA GLY A 195 27.73 17.43 -0.74
C GLY A 195 27.32 18.90 -0.85
N MET A 196 28.12 19.77 -1.47
CA MET A 196 27.80 21.20 -1.60
C MET A 196 26.94 21.50 -2.84
N PRO A 197 26.05 22.51 -2.77
CA PRO A 197 25.29 22.94 -3.94
C PRO A 197 26.20 23.56 -5.00
N CYS A 198 25.81 23.43 -6.27
CA CYS A 198 26.54 24.08 -7.35
C CYS A 198 26.44 25.62 -7.26
N ARG A 199 27.41 26.33 -7.84
CA ARG A 199 27.46 27.81 -7.82
C ARG A 199 26.17 28.47 -8.31
N LYS A 200 25.52 27.90 -9.34
CA LYS A 200 24.24 28.43 -9.86
C LYS A 200 23.12 28.33 -8.83
N THR A 201 23.07 27.25 -8.05
CA THR A 201 22.09 27.04 -6.98
C THR A 201 22.30 28.04 -5.84
N LEU A 202 23.54 28.19 -5.35
CA LEU A 202 23.89 29.17 -4.32
C LEU A 202 23.54 30.61 -4.74
N GLY A 203 23.91 30.99 -5.96
CA GLY A 203 23.57 32.32 -6.51
C GLY A 203 22.06 32.53 -6.68
N LYS A 204 21.29 31.48 -6.98
CA LYS A 204 19.83 31.55 -7.00
C LYS A 204 19.26 31.76 -5.61
N TRP A 205 19.77 31.09 -4.58
CA TRP A 205 19.30 31.27 -3.20
C TRP A 205 19.48 32.70 -2.73
N VAL A 206 20.68 33.26 -2.88
CA VAL A 206 20.96 34.67 -2.54
C VAL A 206 20.01 35.63 -3.28
N ARG A 207 19.67 35.35 -4.55
CA ARG A 207 18.78 36.22 -5.34
C ARG A 207 17.30 36.10 -4.96
N THR A 208 16.88 34.93 -4.50
CA THR A 208 15.45 34.62 -4.26
C THR A 208 15.06 34.64 -2.79
N ARG A 209 16.04 34.71 -1.87
CA ARG A 209 15.82 34.61 -0.42
C ARG A 209 16.61 35.71 0.31
N PRO A 210 15.95 36.81 0.70
CA PRO A 210 16.62 37.95 1.35
C PRO A 210 17.33 37.59 2.65
N ASP A 211 16.79 36.68 3.47
CA ASP A 211 17.40 36.31 4.76
C ASP A 211 18.74 35.60 4.57
N PHE A 212 18.76 34.57 3.74
CA PHE A 212 20.01 33.89 3.36
C PHE A 212 21.02 34.84 2.71
N ALA A 213 20.56 35.85 1.95
CA ALA A 213 21.46 36.86 1.39
C ALA A 213 22.12 37.73 2.48
N ARG A 214 21.39 38.07 3.55
CA ARG A 214 21.92 38.79 4.72
C ARG A 214 22.93 37.93 5.48
N GLU A 215 22.60 36.67 5.73
CA GLU A 215 23.50 35.72 6.40
C GLU A 215 24.78 35.49 5.60
N VAL A 216 24.69 35.34 4.28
CA VAL A 216 25.88 35.24 3.42
C VAL A 216 26.71 36.52 3.47
N ALA A 217 26.09 37.70 3.55
CA ALA A 217 26.81 38.96 3.69
C ALA A 217 27.54 39.03 5.04
N GLN A 218 26.87 38.64 6.12
CA GLN A 218 27.47 38.56 7.45
C GLN A 218 28.64 37.58 7.48
N ALA A 219 28.45 36.35 6.98
CA ALA A 219 29.53 35.36 6.90
C ALA A 219 30.73 35.83 6.07
N CYS A 220 30.51 36.71 5.09
CA CYS A 220 31.61 37.34 4.36
C CYS A 220 32.35 38.40 5.18
N GLU A 221 31.65 39.13 6.04
CA GLU A 221 32.22 40.11 6.98
C GLU A 221 33.03 39.38 8.06
N ASP A 222 32.46 38.35 8.69
CA ASP A 222 33.14 37.53 9.69
C ASP A 222 34.44 36.92 9.13
N ARG A 223 34.43 36.47 7.87
CA ARG A 223 35.65 36.01 7.19
C ARG A 223 36.69 37.12 7.04
N GLU A 224 36.27 38.33 6.67
CA GLU A 224 37.19 39.46 6.51
C GLU A 224 37.89 39.77 7.85
N ASP A 225 37.15 39.72 8.96
CA ASP A 225 37.68 39.90 10.31
C ASP A 225 38.65 38.77 10.68
N ILE A 226 38.30 37.51 10.44
CA ILE A 226 39.20 36.36 10.68
C ILE A 226 40.51 36.50 9.88
N PHE A 227 40.44 36.93 8.61
CA PHE A 227 41.65 37.15 7.81
C PHE A 227 42.50 38.31 8.33
N ALA A 228 41.88 39.34 8.92
CA ALA A 228 42.60 40.44 9.55
C ALA A 228 43.32 39.96 10.81
N ASP A 229 42.64 39.18 11.67
CA ASP A 229 43.22 38.62 12.88
C ASP A 229 44.38 37.67 12.56
N GLN A 230 44.19 36.73 11.61
CA GLN A 230 45.25 35.84 11.14
C GLN A 230 46.44 36.60 10.57
N ALA A 231 46.20 37.70 9.85
CA ALA A 231 47.26 38.54 9.33
C ALA A 231 48.04 39.25 10.45
N LEU A 232 47.35 39.70 11.50
CA LEU A 232 47.97 40.30 12.69
C LEU A 232 48.82 39.27 13.44
N GLU A 233 48.28 38.08 13.70
CA GLU A 233 49.00 36.99 14.36
C GLU A 233 50.28 36.61 13.61
N ILE A 234 50.22 36.46 12.29
CA ILE A 234 51.39 36.17 11.46
C ILE A 234 52.43 37.30 11.53
N ALA A 235 51.98 38.56 11.54
CA ALA A 235 52.87 39.70 11.64
C ALA A 235 53.59 39.75 13.01
N LEU A 236 52.87 39.45 14.09
CA LEU A 236 53.40 39.39 15.45
C LEU A 236 54.37 38.21 15.66
N ALA A 237 54.05 37.04 15.11
CA ALA A 237 54.91 35.86 15.19
C ALA A 237 56.23 36.03 14.41
N GLY A 238 56.24 36.87 13.37
CA GLY A 238 57.42 37.16 12.57
C GLY A 238 57.91 35.98 11.72
N GLY A 239 59.17 36.05 11.28
CA GLY A 239 59.82 35.02 10.47
C GLY A 239 60.01 35.40 8.99
N PRO A 240 60.83 34.64 8.26
CA PRO A 240 61.34 35.01 6.92
C PRO A 240 60.25 35.16 5.85
N ASP A 241 59.05 34.61 6.08
CA ASP A 241 57.91 34.64 5.14
C ASP A 241 56.67 35.42 5.62
N ALA A 242 56.73 36.04 6.80
CA ALA A 242 55.57 36.67 7.42
C ALA A 242 54.92 37.73 6.49
N GLY A 243 55.72 38.64 5.92
CA GLY A 243 55.23 39.67 5.01
C GLY A 243 54.55 39.12 3.75
N ARG A 244 55.07 38.02 3.18
CA ARG A 244 54.45 37.36 2.01
C ARG A 244 53.09 36.76 2.36
N ARG A 245 52.97 36.12 3.52
CA ARG A 245 51.75 35.49 4.01
C ARG A 245 50.67 36.51 4.37
N VAL A 246 51.03 37.56 5.12
CA VAL A 246 50.14 38.71 5.40
C VAL A 246 49.64 39.36 4.10
N GLY A 247 50.55 39.60 3.15
CA GLY A 247 50.19 40.16 1.85
C GLY A 247 49.21 39.27 1.06
N ARG A 248 49.29 37.94 1.20
CA ARG A 248 48.33 37.01 0.57
C ARG A 248 46.95 37.13 1.20
N LEU A 249 46.85 37.13 2.54
CA LEU A 249 45.58 37.28 3.26
C LEU A 249 44.92 38.62 2.95
N ARG A 250 45.68 39.73 2.94
CA ARG A 250 45.17 41.05 2.53
C ARG A 250 44.64 41.06 1.09
N ARG A 251 45.35 40.43 0.15
CA ARG A 251 44.87 40.30 -1.25
C ARG A 251 43.60 39.45 -1.35
N GLN A 252 43.49 38.39 -0.53
CA GLN A 252 42.27 37.59 -0.45
C GLN A 252 41.11 38.43 0.09
N ALA A 253 41.30 39.17 1.19
CA ALA A 253 40.30 40.11 1.74
C ALA A 253 39.85 41.17 0.71
N VAL A 254 40.80 41.79 -0.01
CA VAL A 254 40.49 42.83 -1.01
C VAL A 254 39.70 42.28 -2.21
N ARG A 255 40.02 41.06 -2.69
CA ARG A 255 39.29 40.41 -3.80
C ARG A 255 37.82 40.12 -3.46
N LEU A 256 37.45 40.14 -2.18
CA LEU A 256 36.11 39.85 -1.68
C LEU A 256 35.19 41.08 -1.63
N ARG A 257 35.70 42.30 -1.87
CA ARG A 257 34.90 43.54 -1.94
C ARG A 257 33.83 43.54 -3.04
N ASN A 258 33.96 42.68 -4.06
CA ASN A 258 32.92 42.47 -5.08
C ASN A 258 31.90 41.41 -4.60
N ARG A 259 31.08 41.80 -3.62
CA ARG A 259 30.15 40.91 -2.90
C ARG A 259 28.93 40.52 -3.76
N PRO A 260 28.59 39.22 -3.90
CA PRO A 260 27.26 38.81 -4.33
C PRO A 260 26.22 39.28 -3.29
N GLY A 261 25.23 40.08 -3.69
CA GLY A 261 24.15 40.53 -2.79
C GLY A 261 24.26 41.97 -2.28
N ARG A 262 25.37 42.68 -2.53
CA ARG A 262 25.39 44.14 -2.33
C ARG A 262 24.46 44.75 -3.37
N ARG A 263 23.28 45.24 -2.96
CA ARG A 263 22.48 46.13 -3.81
C ARG A 263 23.43 47.25 -4.24
N ARG A 264 23.64 47.43 -5.55
CA ARG A 264 24.16 48.71 -6.04
C ARG A 264 23.17 49.75 -5.51
N GLY A 265 23.68 50.70 -4.73
CA GLY A 265 22.86 51.71 -4.08
C GLY A 265 21.91 52.37 -5.08
N ALA A 266 20.70 52.64 -4.60
CA ALA A 266 19.86 53.69 -5.13
C ALA A 266 20.60 55.04 -5.04
#